data_AF-A0AAU1SCQ2-F1
#
_entry.id   AF-A0AAU1SCQ2-F1
#
_cell.length_a   1.000
_cell.length_b   1.000
_cell.length_c   1.000
_cell.angle_alpha   90.00
_cell.angle_beta   90.00
_cell.angle_gamma   90.00
#
_symmetry.space_group_name_H-M   'P 1'
#
loop_
_entity.id
_entity.type
_entity.pdbx_description
1 polymer ?
#
loop_
_entity_poly.entity_id
_entity_poly.type
_entity_poly.pdbx_seq_one_letter_code
_entity_poly.pdbx_strand_id
1 'polypeptide(L)'
;MTPRPIDAHVRLDIHLAHTSAVTATLTGTRHRTAHALLTARGFETVDEHTLVLARIDHEEPYWANKAAQALTAEGITPDITSSLREAIDEDWTWANYPMPWCTREKIREVSNEAQTIYDDIRHGRLVIHAHADDGWTTVAVGTYRDSKSVYLHGENHLRQIADTFDSPAAAIAAFERLHGDTMRPGPAPMTDTERQTAEARTLVDAPAAQPFQRTETVPAYAADPGDHDGALDDFLTKHGDWQKWRTWTDETTHAIHESQTLRIERVHEADPRETAWTIAAYETPVSDRMWHLTMTGATPAPVLLTLLNTLAEGDTWETAVGSSATEKTVTEATRPLIDAGWKHTVDGRWIRWETSQGDAGVQFDAFAAQSPHTTLAIWTLWAGASIDRPTWAIHASPYTPAPMIAHLTGDLAHGTGTRQPGPRTTQQLPQLTTTPPAVAPTISSPQPARRR
;
A
#
# COMPACT_ATOMS: atom_id res chain seq x y z
N MET A 1 -6.03 -23.04 -51.00
CA MET A 1 -7.09 -22.31 -50.26
C MET A 1 -6.39 -21.46 -49.22
N THR A 2 -6.38 -20.14 -49.38
CA THR A 2 -6.00 -19.22 -48.30
C THR A 2 -7.12 -19.23 -47.25
N PRO A 3 -6.84 -19.44 -45.96
CA PRO A 3 -7.87 -19.36 -44.94
C PRO A 3 -8.48 -17.96 -44.95
N ARG A 4 -9.81 -17.87 -44.96
CA ARG A 4 -10.50 -16.58 -44.82
C ARG A 4 -10.24 -16.08 -43.40
N PRO A 5 -9.82 -14.81 -43.21
CA PRO A 5 -9.65 -14.23 -41.88
C PRO A 5 -10.95 -14.36 -41.08
N ILE A 6 -10.85 -14.72 -39.81
CA ILE A 6 -11.97 -14.68 -38.88
C ILE A 6 -12.23 -13.20 -38.58
N ASP A 7 -13.47 -12.74 -38.78
CA ASP A 7 -13.91 -11.39 -38.40
C ASP A 7 -14.10 -11.29 -36.88
N ALA A 8 -12.99 -11.34 -36.16
CA ALA A 8 -12.88 -11.13 -34.72
C ALA A 8 -11.62 -10.32 -34.46
N HIS A 9 -11.76 -9.23 -33.71
CA HIS A 9 -10.64 -8.42 -33.26
C HIS A 9 -10.60 -8.45 -31.74
N VAL A 10 -9.40 -8.65 -31.20
CA VAL A 10 -9.16 -8.71 -29.76
C VAL A 10 -8.15 -7.62 -29.42
N ARG A 11 -8.52 -6.67 -28.58
CA ARG A 11 -7.58 -5.73 -27.98
C ARG A 11 -7.24 -6.22 -26.58
N LEU A 12 -5.95 -6.42 -26.31
CA LEU A 12 -5.41 -6.76 -24.99
C LEU A 12 -4.71 -5.53 -24.42
N ASP A 13 -5.11 -5.12 -23.21
CA ASP A 13 -4.60 -3.93 -22.53
C ASP A 13 -4.46 -4.18 -21.03
N ILE A 14 -3.68 -3.34 -20.34
CA ILE A 14 -3.61 -3.38 -18.86
C ILE A 14 -4.94 -2.87 -18.29
N HIS A 15 -5.41 -3.48 -17.20
CA HIS A 15 -6.63 -3.08 -16.53
C HIS A 15 -6.43 -1.73 -15.82
N LEU A 16 -7.30 -0.76 -16.11
CA LEU A 16 -7.14 0.65 -15.69
C LEU A 16 -7.11 0.86 -14.17
N ALA A 17 -7.84 0.05 -13.41
CA ALA A 17 -7.91 0.15 -11.95
C ALA A 17 -7.02 -0.87 -11.22
N HIS A 18 -6.45 -1.84 -11.94
CA HIS A 18 -5.70 -2.95 -11.36
C HIS A 18 -4.53 -3.27 -12.28
N THR A 19 -3.39 -2.61 -12.07
CA THR A 19 -2.25 -2.63 -12.99
C THR A 19 -1.65 -4.01 -13.23
N SER A 20 -1.93 -4.99 -12.37
CA SER A 20 -1.59 -6.40 -12.56
C SER A 20 -2.53 -7.15 -13.49
N ALA A 21 -3.80 -6.75 -13.64
CA ALA A 21 -4.78 -7.45 -14.46
C ALA A 21 -4.73 -7.02 -15.94
N VAL A 22 -5.22 -7.90 -16.83
CA VAL A 22 -5.28 -7.67 -18.28
C VAL A 22 -6.72 -7.73 -18.76
N THR A 23 -7.16 -6.70 -19.48
CA THR A 23 -8.48 -6.63 -20.11
C THR A 23 -8.38 -7.05 -21.58
N ALA A 24 -9.34 -7.86 -22.03
CA ALA A 24 -9.55 -8.23 -23.41
C ALA A 24 -10.87 -7.66 -23.93
N THR A 25 -10.81 -6.73 -24.89
CA THR A 25 -11.99 -6.18 -25.56
C THR A 25 -12.17 -6.83 -26.93
N LEU A 26 -13.36 -7.35 -27.18
CA LEU A 26 -13.72 -8.10 -28.37
C LEU A 26 -14.62 -7.28 -29.30
N THR A 27 -14.29 -7.27 -30.59
CA THR A 27 -15.16 -6.72 -31.63
C THR A 27 -15.23 -7.65 -32.84
N GLY A 28 -16.17 -7.40 -33.76
CA GLY A 28 -16.37 -8.19 -34.97
C GLY A 28 -17.52 -9.22 -34.87
N THR A 29 -17.98 -9.71 -36.03
CA THR A 29 -19.17 -10.58 -36.12
C THR A 29 -18.92 -12.01 -35.61
N ARG A 30 -17.65 -12.41 -35.42
CA ARG A 30 -17.23 -13.72 -34.91
C ARG A 30 -16.50 -13.65 -33.57
N HIS A 31 -16.74 -12.62 -32.76
CA HIS A 31 -16.13 -12.44 -31.43
C HIS A 31 -16.31 -13.65 -30.49
N ARG A 32 -17.37 -14.46 -30.65
CA ARG A 32 -17.61 -15.66 -29.82
C ARG A 32 -16.49 -16.70 -29.87
N THR A 33 -15.79 -16.82 -31.01
CA THR A 33 -14.64 -17.73 -31.12
C THR A 33 -13.47 -17.21 -30.28
N ALA A 34 -13.18 -15.90 -30.36
CA ALA A 34 -12.16 -15.26 -29.53
C ALA A 34 -12.51 -15.35 -28.04
N HIS A 35 -13.78 -15.13 -27.70
CA HIS A 35 -14.27 -15.27 -26.33
C HIS A 35 -14.02 -16.67 -25.78
N ALA A 36 -14.42 -17.72 -26.49
CA ALA A 36 -14.21 -19.10 -26.03
C ALA A 36 -12.73 -19.45 -25.86
N LEU A 37 -11.86 -18.98 -26.76
CA LEU A 37 -10.41 -19.16 -26.67
C LEU A 37 -9.82 -18.46 -25.44
N LEU A 38 -10.22 -17.22 -25.18
CA LEU A 38 -9.76 -16.46 -24.02
C LEU A 38 -10.26 -17.08 -22.71
N THR A 39 -11.52 -17.51 -22.64
CA THR A 39 -12.06 -18.21 -21.46
C THR A 39 -11.29 -19.49 -21.17
N ALA A 40 -10.94 -20.27 -22.20
CA ALA A 40 -10.10 -21.46 -22.04
C ALA A 40 -8.67 -21.16 -21.56
N ARG A 41 -8.25 -19.89 -21.57
CA ARG A 41 -6.95 -19.40 -21.09
C ARG A 41 -7.05 -18.61 -19.79
N GLY A 42 -8.17 -18.71 -19.09
CA GLY A 42 -8.35 -18.13 -17.76
C GLY A 42 -8.85 -16.69 -17.75
N PHE A 43 -9.24 -16.13 -18.91
CA PHE A 43 -9.99 -14.88 -18.93
C PHE A 43 -11.42 -15.12 -18.47
N GLU A 44 -11.92 -14.28 -17.57
CA GLU A 44 -13.28 -14.31 -17.06
C GLU A 44 -14.14 -13.28 -17.76
N THR A 45 -15.35 -13.67 -18.12
CA THR A 45 -16.31 -12.77 -18.76
C THR A 45 -16.80 -11.73 -17.76
N VAL A 46 -16.60 -10.45 -18.09
CA VAL A 46 -17.16 -9.33 -17.34
C VAL A 46 -18.43 -8.83 -18.03
N ASP A 47 -18.41 -8.74 -19.36
CA ASP A 47 -19.58 -8.45 -20.19
C ASP A 47 -19.51 -9.19 -21.55
N GLU A 48 -20.47 -8.99 -22.46
CA GLU A 48 -20.54 -9.69 -23.75
C GLU A 48 -19.28 -9.50 -24.63
N HIS A 49 -18.58 -8.37 -24.47
CA HIS A 49 -17.44 -7.97 -25.28
C HIS A 49 -16.15 -7.77 -24.47
N THR A 50 -16.19 -7.90 -23.15
CA THR A 50 -15.04 -7.67 -22.28
C THR A 50 -14.78 -8.88 -21.40
N LEU A 51 -13.53 -9.32 -21.40
CA LEU A 51 -13.03 -10.31 -20.46
C LEU A 51 -11.85 -9.76 -19.69
N VAL A 52 -11.62 -10.27 -18.48
CA VAL A 52 -10.50 -9.89 -17.63
C VAL A 52 -9.71 -11.14 -17.23
N LEU A 53 -8.39 -11.04 -17.34
CA LEU A 53 -7.45 -11.97 -16.74
C LEU A 53 -6.87 -11.28 -15.50
N ALA A 54 -7.13 -11.85 -14.33
CA ALA A 54 -6.52 -11.45 -13.07
C ALA A 54 -6.11 -12.72 -12.33
N ARG A 55 -4.93 -12.76 -11.73
CA ARG A 55 -4.31 -13.95 -11.17
C ARG A 55 -3.59 -13.61 -9.87
N ILE A 56 -3.55 -14.57 -8.95
CA ILE A 56 -2.86 -14.44 -7.66
C ILE A 56 -1.33 -14.56 -7.78
N ASP A 57 -0.83 -14.89 -8.98
CA ASP A 57 0.59 -15.00 -9.27
C ASP A 57 1.20 -13.78 -9.96
N HIS A 58 0.39 -12.78 -10.28
CA HIS A 58 0.81 -11.55 -10.97
C HIS A 58 1.53 -11.77 -12.31
N GLU A 59 1.34 -12.94 -12.95
CA GLU A 59 1.94 -13.29 -14.25
C GLU A 59 0.96 -13.06 -15.42
N GLU A 60 -0.06 -12.22 -15.25
CA GLU A 60 -1.05 -11.93 -16.29
C GLU A 60 -0.44 -11.46 -17.61
N PRO A 61 0.62 -10.62 -17.67
CA PRO A 61 1.26 -10.27 -18.94
C PRO A 61 1.78 -11.52 -19.68
N TYR A 62 2.43 -12.45 -18.97
CA TYR A 62 2.91 -13.70 -19.56
C TYR A 62 1.76 -14.54 -20.10
N TRP A 63 0.70 -14.72 -19.32
CA TRP A 63 -0.46 -15.52 -19.71
C TRP A 63 -1.28 -14.87 -20.82
N ALA A 64 -1.37 -13.53 -20.83
CA ALA A 64 -1.96 -12.75 -21.91
C ALA A 64 -1.17 -12.91 -23.21
N ASN A 65 0.17 -12.90 -23.16
CA ASN A 65 1.00 -13.20 -24.33
C ASN A 65 0.76 -14.63 -24.84
N LYS A 66 0.64 -15.62 -23.95
CA LYS A 66 0.28 -17.00 -24.34
C LYS A 66 -1.12 -17.09 -24.96
N ALA A 67 -2.07 -16.29 -24.50
CA ALA A 67 -3.40 -16.19 -25.09
C ALA A 67 -3.34 -15.52 -26.48
N ALA A 68 -2.57 -14.44 -26.63
CA ALA A 68 -2.36 -13.75 -27.91
C ALA A 68 -1.73 -14.67 -28.97
N GLN A 69 -0.72 -15.47 -28.58
CA GLN A 69 -0.12 -16.48 -29.46
C GLN A 69 -1.14 -17.53 -29.92
N ALA A 70 -2.06 -17.93 -29.04
CA ALA A 70 -3.11 -18.88 -29.38
C ALA A 70 -4.18 -18.28 -30.30
N LEU A 71 -4.56 -17.02 -30.07
CA LEU A 71 -5.45 -16.28 -30.98
C LEU A 71 -4.84 -16.21 -32.39
N THR A 72 -3.55 -15.90 -32.47
CA THR A 72 -2.82 -15.82 -33.75
C THR A 72 -2.80 -17.16 -34.47
N ALA A 73 -2.62 -18.27 -33.74
CA ALA A 73 -2.65 -19.63 -34.30
C ALA A 73 -4.03 -19.99 -34.90
N GLU A 74 -5.11 -19.43 -34.36
CA GLU A 74 -6.49 -19.58 -34.86
C GLU A 74 -6.85 -18.55 -35.96
N GLY A 75 -5.89 -17.74 -36.40
CA GLY A 75 -6.10 -16.73 -37.45
C GLY A 75 -6.83 -15.48 -36.99
N ILE A 76 -6.82 -15.20 -35.68
CA ILE A 76 -7.33 -13.96 -35.07
C ILE A 76 -6.12 -13.09 -34.72
N THR A 77 -6.04 -11.89 -35.28
CA THR A 77 -4.93 -10.96 -34.99
C THR A 77 -5.23 -10.18 -33.70
N PRO A 78 -4.49 -10.39 -32.60
CA PRO A 78 -4.64 -9.57 -31.41
C PRO A 78 -3.95 -8.20 -31.58
N ASP A 79 -4.59 -7.15 -31.08
CA ASP A 79 -4.02 -5.82 -30.85
C ASP A 79 -3.53 -5.76 -29.40
N ILE A 80 -2.21 -5.86 -29.19
CA ILE A 80 -1.58 -5.72 -27.87
C ILE A 80 -1.10 -4.28 -27.74
N THR A 81 -1.59 -3.56 -26.74
CA THR A 81 -1.19 -2.16 -26.50
C THR A 81 0.27 -2.03 -26.12
N SER A 82 0.83 -0.82 -26.27
CA SER A 82 2.21 -0.53 -25.90
C SER A 82 2.49 -0.83 -24.43
N SER A 83 1.57 -0.45 -23.53
CA SER A 83 1.71 -0.67 -22.08
C SER A 83 1.73 -2.16 -21.74
N LEU A 84 0.83 -2.96 -22.33
CA LEU A 84 0.86 -4.41 -22.13
C LEU A 84 2.09 -5.05 -22.79
N ARG A 85 2.56 -4.52 -23.92
CA ARG A 85 3.78 -5.00 -24.58
C ARG A 85 5.00 -4.82 -23.68
N GLU A 86 5.13 -3.64 -23.10
CA GLU A 86 6.20 -3.32 -22.15
C GLU A 86 6.17 -4.27 -20.95
N ALA A 87 5.00 -4.49 -20.34
CA ALA A 87 4.84 -5.45 -19.24
C ALA A 87 5.13 -6.91 -19.63
N ILE A 88 4.90 -7.30 -20.91
CA ILE A 88 5.25 -8.63 -21.43
C ILE A 88 6.77 -8.78 -21.57
N ASP A 89 7.43 -7.72 -22.05
CA ASP A 89 8.86 -7.70 -22.36
C ASP A 89 9.71 -7.36 -21.12
N GLU A 90 9.07 -6.92 -20.03
CA GLU A 90 9.73 -6.64 -18.76
C GLU A 90 10.44 -7.88 -18.21
N ASP A 91 11.73 -7.72 -17.94
CA ASP A 91 12.56 -8.78 -17.39
C ASP A 91 12.34 -8.87 -15.87
N TRP A 92 11.23 -9.51 -15.52
CA TRP A 92 10.91 -9.79 -14.12
C TRP A 92 11.89 -10.81 -13.55
N THR A 93 12.63 -10.41 -12.52
CA THR A 93 13.45 -11.30 -11.72
C THR A 93 12.71 -11.61 -10.42
N TRP A 94 12.30 -12.87 -10.23
CA TRP A 94 11.86 -13.36 -8.91
C TRP A 94 13.09 -13.49 -8.00
N ALA A 95 13.71 -12.37 -7.66
CA ALA A 95 15.01 -12.31 -7.00
C ALA A 95 15.08 -13.13 -5.70
N ASN A 96 13.92 -13.44 -5.09
CA ASN A 96 13.81 -14.26 -3.89
C ASN A 96 12.69 -15.31 -3.97
N TYR A 97 12.40 -15.93 -5.12
CA TYR A 97 11.56 -17.13 -5.10
C TYR A 97 12.18 -18.14 -4.11
N PRO A 98 11.41 -18.77 -3.21
CA PRO A 98 11.96 -19.53 -2.07
C PRO A 98 12.73 -20.78 -2.55
N MET A 99 12.64 -21.06 -3.85
CA MET A 99 13.48 -21.96 -4.61
C MET A 99 14.37 -21.16 -5.57
N PRO A 100 15.48 -20.54 -5.11
CA PRO A 100 16.39 -19.76 -5.96
C PRO A 100 17.11 -20.60 -7.02
N TRP A 101 16.99 -21.93 -6.95
CA TRP A 101 17.47 -22.89 -7.93
C TRP A 101 16.44 -23.21 -9.03
N CYS A 102 15.20 -22.71 -8.95
CA CYS A 102 14.17 -22.92 -9.97
C CYS A 102 14.34 -21.95 -11.14
N THR A 103 14.14 -22.45 -12.36
CA THR A 103 14.09 -21.60 -13.55
C THR A 103 12.80 -20.78 -13.58
N ARG A 104 12.80 -19.67 -14.33
CA ARG A 104 11.62 -18.83 -14.62
C ARG A 104 10.41 -19.67 -15.06
N GLU A 105 10.63 -20.66 -15.92
CA GLU A 105 9.57 -21.58 -16.36
C GLU A 105 9.04 -22.43 -15.22
N LYS A 106 9.92 -22.92 -14.34
CA LYS A 106 9.51 -23.74 -13.20
C LYS A 106 8.72 -22.94 -12.17
N ILE A 107 9.10 -21.67 -11.96
CA ILE A 107 8.35 -20.75 -11.10
C ILE A 107 6.94 -20.55 -11.64
N ARG A 108 6.80 -20.26 -12.94
CA ARG A 108 5.49 -20.13 -13.59
C ARG A 108 4.64 -21.39 -13.51
N GLU A 109 5.26 -22.56 -13.56
CA GLU A 109 4.56 -23.83 -13.39
C GLU A 109 3.97 -23.96 -11.97
N VAL A 110 4.79 -23.76 -10.95
CA VAL A 110 4.35 -23.86 -9.54
C VAL A 110 3.31 -22.79 -9.20
N SER A 111 3.53 -21.55 -9.63
CA SER A 111 2.56 -20.47 -9.45
C SER A 111 1.24 -20.74 -10.18
N ASN A 112 1.28 -21.41 -11.34
CA ASN A 112 0.07 -21.81 -12.05
C ASN A 112 -0.67 -22.96 -11.37
N GLU A 113 0.03 -23.89 -10.72
CA GLU A 113 -0.60 -24.90 -9.86
C GLU A 113 -1.30 -24.23 -8.67
N ALA A 114 -0.65 -23.25 -8.03
CA ALA A 114 -1.24 -22.46 -6.95
C ALA A 114 -2.50 -21.70 -7.40
N GLN A 115 -2.45 -21.04 -8.57
CA GLN A 115 -3.61 -20.41 -9.21
C GLN A 115 -4.74 -21.41 -9.43
N THR A 116 -4.43 -22.63 -9.88
CA THR A 116 -5.42 -23.69 -10.11
C THR A 116 -6.12 -24.06 -8.81
N ILE A 117 -5.37 -24.24 -7.72
CA ILE A 117 -5.93 -24.53 -6.39
C ILE A 117 -6.84 -23.38 -5.93
N TYR A 118 -6.41 -22.12 -6.11
CA TYR A 118 -7.23 -20.95 -5.78
C TYR A 118 -8.55 -20.94 -6.57
N ASP A 119 -8.50 -21.16 -7.89
CA ASP A 119 -9.71 -21.22 -8.69
C ASP A 119 -10.57 -22.43 -8.33
N ASP A 120 -10.00 -23.57 -7.94
CA ASP A 120 -10.76 -24.72 -7.46
C ASP A 120 -11.51 -24.41 -6.16
N ILE A 121 -10.89 -23.69 -5.23
CA ILE A 121 -11.55 -23.22 -4.00
C ILE A 121 -12.68 -22.25 -4.34
N ARG A 122 -12.40 -21.24 -5.16
CA ARG A 122 -13.36 -20.20 -5.54
C ARG A 122 -14.57 -20.76 -6.27
N HIS A 123 -14.37 -21.70 -7.18
CA HIS A 123 -15.47 -22.37 -7.91
C HIS A 123 -16.14 -23.49 -7.08
N GLY A 124 -15.70 -23.71 -5.84
CA GLY A 124 -16.21 -24.74 -4.95
C GLY A 124 -15.90 -26.17 -5.40
N ARG A 125 -14.95 -26.37 -6.32
CA ARG A 125 -14.44 -27.70 -6.71
C ARG A 125 -13.61 -28.31 -5.58
N LEU A 126 -12.87 -27.47 -4.85
CA LEU A 126 -12.19 -27.81 -3.60
C LEU A 126 -12.93 -27.17 -2.42
N VAL A 127 -13.50 -27.98 -1.54
CA VAL A 127 -14.16 -27.50 -0.32
C VAL A 127 -13.17 -27.51 0.83
N ILE A 128 -12.88 -26.35 1.41
CA ILE A 128 -12.02 -26.23 2.59
C ILE A 128 -12.83 -26.50 3.85
N HIS A 129 -12.38 -27.49 4.65
CA HIS A 129 -13.04 -27.88 5.90
C HIS A 129 -12.53 -27.06 7.08
N ALA A 130 -11.23 -26.79 7.11
CA ALA A 130 -10.57 -26.01 8.15
C ALA A 130 -9.25 -25.42 7.65
N HIS A 131 -8.81 -24.37 8.33
CA HIS A 131 -7.50 -23.75 8.17
C HIS A 131 -6.85 -23.52 9.53
N ALA A 132 -5.54 -23.28 9.52
CA ALA A 132 -4.76 -22.95 10.70
C ALA A 132 -3.54 -22.10 10.27
N ASP A 133 -2.92 -21.47 11.27
CA ASP A 133 -1.61 -20.83 11.15
C ASP A 133 -0.58 -21.79 11.75
N ASP A 134 0.45 -22.14 10.98
CA ASP A 134 1.54 -23.05 11.39
C ASP A 134 2.76 -22.32 11.99
N GLY A 135 2.66 -21.00 12.17
CA GLY A 135 3.71 -20.11 12.66
C GLY A 135 4.51 -19.43 11.54
N TRP A 136 4.30 -19.81 10.28
CA TRP A 136 4.97 -19.20 9.12
C TRP A 136 4.01 -18.87 7.98
N THR A 137 2.97 -19.68 7.79
CA THR A 137 1.98 -19.48 6.72
C THR A 137 0.64 -20.13 7.07
N THR A 138 -0.41 -19.76 6.34
CA THR A 138 -1.68 -20.48 6.39
C THR A 138 -1.53 -21.90 5.82
N VAL A 139 -2.04 -22.86 6.57
CA VAL A 139 -2.24 -24.25 6.16
C VAL A 139 -3.73 -24.56 6.17
N ALA A 140 -4.18 -25.46 5.31
CA ALA A 140 -5.59 -25.82 5.22
C ALA A 140 -5.80 -27.29 4.89
N VAL A 141 -6.96 -27.81 5.27
CA VAL A 141 -7.42 -29.14 4.88
C VAL A 141 -8.72 -29.02 4.09
N GLY A 142 -8.74 -29.64 2.92
CA GLY A 142 -9.87 -29.58 2.01
C GLY A 142 -10.19 -30.91 1.36
N THR A 143 -11.29 -30.96 0.61
CA THR A 143 -11.66 -32.12 -0.21
C THR A 143 -12.20 -31.67 -1.55
N TYR A 144 -11.62 -32.23 -2.61
CA TYR A 144 -12.15 -32.08 -3.95
C TYR A 144 -13.46 -32.84 -4.08
N ARG A 145 -14.50 -32.22 -4.66
CA ARG A 145 -15.85 -32.80 -4.75
C ARG A 145 -15.89 -34.20 -5.37
N ASP A 146 -15.00 -34.47 -6.33
CA ASP A 146 -14.94 -35.72 -7.07
C ASP A 146 -13.62 -36.50 -6.82
N SER A 147 -12.86 -36.17 -5.78
CA SER A 147 -11.52 -36.70 -5.59
C SER A 147 -11.10 -36.77 -4.11
N LYS A 148 -9.78 -36.85 -3.87
CA LYS A 148 -9.15 -37.00 -2.57
C LYS A 148 -9.27 -35.75 -1.70
N SER A 149 -9.10 -35.98 -0.40
CA SER A 149 -8.86 -34.90 0.56
C SER A 149 -7.39 -34.49 0.51
N VAL A 150 -7.12 -33.21 0.74
CA VAL A 150 -5.77 -32.64 0.57
C VAL A 150 -5.40 -31.79 1.78
N TYR A 151 -4.11 -31.81 2.10
CA TYR A 151 -3.47 -30.84 2.97
C TYR A 151 -2.79 -29.79 2.08
N LEU A 152 -3.14 -28.53 2.30
CA LEU A 152 -2.57 -27.37 1.62
C LEU A 152 -1.57 -26.68 2.52
N HIS A 153 -0.47 -26.24 1.93
CA HIS A 153 0.55 -25.45 2.59
C HIS A 153 0.86 -24.22 1.74
N GLY A 154 1.00 -23.06 2.37
CA GLY A 154 1.34 -21.82 1.71
C GLY A 154 0.14 -21.01 1.23
N GLU A 155 0.42 -19.76 0.91
CA GLU A 155 -0.54 -18.76 0.47
C GLU A 155 -0.23 -18.26 -0.93
N ASN A 156 -1.22 -17.63 -1.57
CA ASN A 156 -1.07 -16.99 -2.87
C ASN A 156 -0.40 -17.93 -3.89
N HIS A 157 0.61 -17.43 -4.61
CA HIS A 157 1.36 -18.14 -5.64
C HIS A 157 2.28 -19.27 -5.11
N LEU A 158 2.34 -19.47 -3.78
CA LEU A 158 3.11 -20.54 -3.13
C LEU A 158 2.23 -21.66 -2.58
N ARG A 159 0.91 -21.55 -2.74
CA ARG A 159 -0.03 -22.57 -2.27
C ARG A 159 0.18 -23.87 -3.02
N GLN A 160 0.42 -24.95 -2.28
CA GLN A 160 0.65 -26.27 -2.83
C GLN A 160 -0.07 -27.36 -2.03
N ILE A 161 -0.30 -28.50 -2.68
CA ILE A 161 -0.77 -29.71 -2.01
C ILE A 161 0.44 -30.40 -1.39
N ALA A 162 0.54 -30.40 -0.07
CA ALA A 162 1.65 -31.04 0.65
C ALA A 162 1.36 -32.51 1.00
N ASP A 163 0.08 -32.88 1.12
CA ASP A 163 -0.32 -34.28 1.36
C ASP A 163 -1.72 -34.58 0.82
N THR A 164 -2.04 -35.86 0.62
CA THR A 164 -3.33 -36.34 0.13
C THR A 164 -3.85 -37.51 0.96
N PHE A 165 -5.16 -37.57 1.14
CA PHE A 165 -5.84 -38.58 1.95
C PHE A 165 -7.02 -39.18 1.18
N ASP A 166 -7.28 -40.46 1.42
CA ASP A 166 -8.37 -41.18 0.77
C ASP A 166 -9.76 -40.86 1.37
N SER A 167 -9.82 -40.13 2.49
CA SER A 167 -11.10 -39.69 3.06
C SER A 167 -10.99 -38.35 3.82
N PRO A 168 -12.08 -37.55 3.86
CA PRO A 168 -12.13 -36.30 4.64
C PRO A 168 -11.88 -36.51 6.12
N ALA A 169 -12.42 -37.58 6.69
CA ALA A 169 -12.25 -37.89 8.10
C ALA A 169 -10.78 -38.14 8.46
N ALA A 170 -10.04 -38.86 7.61
CA ALA A 170 -8.61 -39.08 7.81
C ALA A 170 -7.80 -37.78 7.69
N ALA A 171 -8.13 -36.93 6.72
CA ALA A 171 -7.47 -35.65 6.52
C ALA A 171 -7.68 -34.70 7.71
N ILE A 172 -8.93 -34.55 8.16
CA ILE A 172 -9.29 -33.68 9.29
C ILE A 172 -8.62 -34.18 10.58
N ALA A 173 -8.65 -35.49 10.84
CA ALA A 173 -8.00 -36.05 12.03
C ALA A 173 -6.47 -35.91 12.01
N ALA A 174 -5.84 -35.90 10.83
CA ALA A 174 -4.42 -35.62 10.69
C ALA A 174 -4.13 -34.12 10.92
N PHE A 175 -4.97 -33.24 10.37
CA PHE A 175 -4.86 -31.79 10.52
C PHE A 175 -5.04 -31.34 11.98
N GLU A 176 -6.08 -31.82 12.65
CA GLU A 176 -6.38 -31.52 14.06
C GLU A 176 -5.25 -31.95 15.00
N ARG A 177 -4.57 -33.07 14.70
CA ARG A 177 -3.43 -33.55 15.50
C ARG A 177 -2.23 -32.60 15.45
N LEU A 178 -2.01 -31.94 14.31
CA LEU A 178 -0.88 -31.04 14.10
C LEU A 178 -1.20 -29.61 14.55
N HIS A 179 -2.44 -29.16 14.29
CA HIS A 179 -2.80 -27.73 14.35
C HIS A 179 -4.00 -27.44 15.25
N GLY A 180 -4.43 -28.39 16.09
CA GLY A 180 -5.66 -28.28 16.88
C GLY A 180 -5.80 -27.01 17.71
N ASP A 181 -4.68 -26.44 18.18
CA ASP A 181 -4.68 -25.21 18.99
C ASP A 181 -4.97 -23.93 18.18
N THR A 182 -4.64 -23.90 16.88
CA THR A 182 -4.82 -22.76 15.98
C THR A 182 -5.89 -22.99 14.91
N MET A 183 -6.45 -24.20 14.84
CA MET A 183 -7.43 -24.64 13.85
C MET A 183 -8.75 -23.85 13.95
N ARG A 184 -9.21 -23.38 12.79
CA ARG A 184 -10.49 -22.70 12.60
C ARG A 184 -11.29 -23.41 11.49
N PRO A 185 -12.62 -23.56 11.64
CA PRO A 185 -13.44 -24.16 10.60
C PRO A 185 -13.56 -23.26 9.37
N GLY A 186 -13.68 -23.86 8.19
CA GLY A 186 -13.86 -23.18 6.91
C GLY A 186 -12.56 -22.66 6.27
N PRO A 187 -12.67 -21.96 5.13
CA PRO A 187 -11.51 -21.36 4.46
C PRO A 187 -10.88 -20.25 5.31
N ALA A 188 -9.59 -20.01 5.09
CA ALA A 188 -8.91 -18.85 5.65
C ALA A 188 -9.51 -17.54 5.07
N PRO A 189 -9.40 -16.42 5.80
CA PRO A 189 -9.68 -15.10 5.23
C PRO A 189 -8.88 -14.90 3.94
N MET A 190 -9.49 -14.22 2.95
CA MET A 190 -8.77 -13.89 1.72
C MET A 190 -7.58 -12.98 2.04
N THR A 191 -6.43 -13.31 1.47
CA THR A 191 -5.27 -12.42 1.45
C THR A 191 -5.58 -11.17 0.65
N ASP A 192 -4.76 -10.13 0.79
CA ASP A 192 -4.93 -8.90 0.01
C ASP A 192 -4.72 -9.16 -1.49
N THR A 193 -3.77 -10.02 -1.88
CA THR A 193 -3.61 -10.50 -3.27
C THR A 193 -4.88 -11.18 -3.80
N GLU A 194 -5.49 -12.07 -3.02
CA GLU A 194 -6.72 -12.76 -3.42
C GLU A 194 -7.91 -11.81 -3.51
N ARG A 195 -7.98 -10.82 -2.62
CA ARG A 195 -9.00 -9.77 -2.62
C ARG A 195 -8.86 -8.88 -3.86
N GLN A 196 -7.67 -8.37 -4.13
CA GLN A 196 -7.39 -7.56 -5.33
C GLN A 196 -7.70 -8.33 -6.61
N THR A 197 -7.34 -9.62 -6.66
CA THR A 197 -7.67 -10.51 -7.79
C THR A 197 -9.18 -10.64 -7.97
N ALA A 198 -9.93 -10.79 -6.88
CA ALA A 198 -11.40 -10.88 -6.92
C ALA A 198 -12.04 -9.55 -7.36
N GLU A 199 -11.55 -8.42 -6.86
CA GLU A 199 -12.00 -7.08 -7.21
C GLU A 199 -11.81 -6.81 -8.71
N ALA A 200 -10.62 -7.13 -9.24
CA ALA A 200 -10.29 -6.97 -10.67
C ALA A 200 -11.23 -7.76 -11.59
N ARG A 201 -11.80 -8.87 -11.12
CA ARG A 201 -12.74 -9.71 -11.88
C ARG A 201 -14.18 -9.19 -11.85
N THR A 202 -14.51 -8.27 -10.94
CA THR A 202 -15.88 -7.77 -10.72
C THR A 202 -16.15 -6.39 -11.31
N LEU A 203 -15.12 -5.62 -11.68
CA LEU A 203 -15.25 -4.20 -11.96
C LEU A 203 -14.74 -3.84 -13.35
N VAL A 204 -15.63 -3.79 -14.34
CA VAL A 204 -15.45 -2.94 -15.53
C VAL A 204 -16.76 -2.21 -15.75
N ASP A 205 -16.87 -0.98 -15.25
CA ASP A 205 -17.80 -0.01 -15.84
C ASP A 205 -16.98 1.15 -16.41
N ALA A 206 -17.15 1.33 -17.72
CA ALA A 206 -16.67 2.48 -18.48
C ALA A 206 -17.17 3.80 -17.87
N PRO A 207 -16.55 4.93 -18.24
CA PRO A 207 -16.17 5.99 -17.31
C PRO A 207 -17.33 6.34 -16.40
N ALA A 208 -17.15 6.08 -15.10
CA ALA A 208 -18.10 6.59 -14.13
C ALA A 208 -18.29 8.09 -14.40
N ALA A 209 -19.48 8.46 -14.86
CA ALA A 209 -20.05 9.71 -14.42
C ALA A 209 -19.99 9.62 -12.90
N GLN A 210 -18.94 10.23 -12.35
CA GLN A 210 -18.64 10.15 -10.93
C GLN A 210 -19.96 10.41 -10.18
N PRO A 211 -20.39 9.55 -9.23
CA PRO A 211 -21.24 10.10 -8.20
C PRO A 211 -20.46 11.32 -7.71
N PHE A 212 -21.07 12.51 -7.72
CA PHE A 212 -20.46 13.70 -7.15
C PHE A 212 -20.24 13.43 -5.65
N GLN A 213 -19.18 12.68 -5.33
CA GLN A 213 -18.47 12.70 -4.09
C GLN A 213 -18.03 14.15 -4.03
N ARG A 214 -18.66 14.90 -3.12
CA ARG A 214 -18.40 16.32 -2.98
C ARG A 214 -17.01 16.47 -2.39
N THR A 215 -16.00 16.34 -3.23
CA THR A 215 -14.61 16.51 -2.86
C THR A 215 -14.43 17.95 -2.40
N GLU A 216 -14.05 18.11 -1.14
CA GLU A 216 -13.78 19.42 -0.56
C GLU A 216 -12.30 19.76 -0.84
N THR A 217 -12.05 20.97 -1.36
CA THR A 217 -10.69 21.51 -1.42
C THR A 217 -10.34 22.03 -0.04
N VAL A 218 -9.31 21.45 0.56
CA VAL A 218 -8.82 21.79 1.90
C VAL A 218 -7.34 22.15 1.81
N PRO A 219 -6.77 22.81 2.84
CA PRO A 219 -5.31 22.96 2.96
C PRO A 219 -4.60 21.60 2.87
N ALA A 220 -3.39 21.57 2.31
CA ALA A 220 -2.65 20.31 2.09
C ALA A 220 -2.49 19.46 3.37
N TYR A 221 -2.20 20.10 4.51
CA TYR A 221 -2.07 19.42 5.81
C TYR A 221 -3.36 18.74 6.30
N ALA A 222 -4.51 19.12 5.75
CA ALA A 222 -5.82 18.58 6.09
C ALA A 222 -6.39 17.65 4.99
N ALA A 223 -5.69 17.45 3.87
CA ALA A 223 -6.14 16.57 2.81
C ALA A 223 -6.09 15.09 3.21
N ASP A 224 -6.76 14.25 2.42
CA ASP A 224 -6.71 12.81 2.62
C ASP A 224 -5.34 12.23 2.23
N PRO A 225 -4.93 11.10 2.82
CA PRO A 225 -3.66 10.45 2.49
C PRO A 225 -3.57 10.02 1.02
N GLY A 226 -4.70 9.72 0.37
CA GLY A 226 -4.73 9.25 -1.01
C GLY A 226 -4.10 7.86 -1.17
N ASP A 227 -3.75 7.51 -2.41
CA ASP A 227 -3.09 6.25 -2.74
C ASP A 227 -1.56 6.44 -2.70
N HIS A 228 -0.95 6.09 -1.55
CA HIS A 228 0.49 6.19 -1.34
C HIS A 228 1.29 5.23 -2.23
N ASP A 229 0.73 4.07 -2.53
CA ASP A 229 1.42 3.06 -3.32
C ASP A 229 1.37 3.42 -4.80
N GLY A 230 0.22 3.88 -5.27
CA GLY A 230 0.09 4.50 -6.60
C GLY A 230 0.99 5.71 -6.78
N ALA A 231 1.16 6.55 -5.75
CA ALA A 231 2.09 7.69 -5.79
C ALA A 231 3.56 7.25 -5.92
N LEU A 232 3.97 6.18 -5.21
CA LEU A 232 5.31 5.61 -5.35
C LEU A 232 5.52 5.00 -6.75
N ASP A 233 4.54 4.25 -7.25
CA ASP A 233 4.63 3.60 -8.55
C ASP A 233 4.67 4.62 -9.69
N ASP A 234 3.89 5.71 -9.61
CA ASP A 234 3.95 6.82 -10.58
C ASP A 234 5.31 7.54 -10.55
N PHE A 235 5.87 7.76 -9.35
CA PHE A 235 7.23 8.30 -9.21
C PHE A 235 8.26 7.39 -9.89
N LEU A 236 8.25 6.10 -9.60
CA LEU A 236 9.22 5.14 -10.18
C LEU A 236 9.07 5.01 -11.70
N THR A 237 7.84 5.12 -12.21
CA THR A 237 7.57 5.08 -13.65
C THR A 237 8.15 6.30 -14.37
N LYS A 238 8.13 7.47 -13.73
CA LYS A 238 8.61 8.74 -14.31
C LYS A 238 10.12 8.94 -14.16
N HIS A 239 10.73 8.31 -13.17
CA HIS A 239 12.11 8.53 -12.76
C HIS A 239 12.95 7.25 -12.90
N GLY A 240 13.43 7.00 -14.12
CA GLY A 240 14.19 5.79 -14.48
C GLY A 240 15.59 5.67 -13.85
N ASP A 241 16.02 6.72 -13.15
CA ASP A 241 17.17 6.77 -12.24
C ASP A 241 16.91 6.04 -10.90
N TRP A 242 15.69 5.54 -10.67
CA TRP A 242 15.33 4.78 -9.47
C TRP A 242 15.02 3.32 -9.79
N GLN A 243 15.51 2.42 -8.94
CA GLN A 243 15.24 0.99 -9.01
C GLN A 243 14.34 0.54 -7.87
N LYS A 244 13.27 -0.17 -8.21
CA LYS A 244 12.34 -0.78 -7.24
C LYS A 244 12.87 -2.12 -6.75
N TRP A 245 12.83 -2.33 -5.45
CA TRP A 245 13.22 -3.55 -4.75
C TRP A 245 12.18 -3.87 -3.68
N ARG A 246 11.49 -5.00 -3.76
CA ARG A 246 10.53 -5.40 -2.72
C ARG A 246 11.11 -6.45 -1.77
N THR A 247 10.71 -6.39 -0.50
CA THR A 247 11.01 -7.47 0.46
C THR A 247 10.18 -8.70 0.16
N TRP A 248 10.63 -9.86 0.64
CA TRP A 248 9.97 -11.15 0.43
C TRP A 248 8.49 -11.17 0.85
N THR A 249 8.15 -10.48 1.95
CA THR A 249 6.79 -10.41 2.49
C THR A 249 5.87 -9.49 1.71
N ASP A 250 6.37 -8.78 0.70
CA ASP A 250 5.69 -7.69 -0.02
C ASP A 250 5.20 -6.52 0.87
N GLU A 251 5.43 -6.60 2.18
CA GLU A 251 5.09 -5.58 3.17
C GLU A 251 5.86 -4.28 2.96
N THR A 252 7.05 -4.34 2.33
CA THR A 252 7.93 -3.18 2.17
C THR A 252 8.49 -3.06 0.74
N THR A 253 8.25 -1.92 0.10
CA THR A 253 8.95 -1.50 -1.11
C THR A 253 10.15 -0.62 -0.76
N HIS A 254 11.29 -0.89 -1.37
CA HIS A 254 12.45 -0.02 -1.40
C HIS A 254 12.61 0.56 -2.81
N ALA A 255 12.82 1.87 -2.92
CA ALA A 255 13.32 2.48 -4.13
C ALA A 255 14.75 2.93 -3.89
N ILE A 256 15.68 2.58 -4.77
CA ILE A 256 17.10 2.92 -4.65
C ILE A 256 17.48 3.73 -5.87
N HIS A 257 17.95 4.95 -5.66
CA HIS A 257 18.48 5.81 -6.72
C HIS A 257 19.77 5.20 -7.32
N GLU A 258 20.07 5.47 -8.58
CA GLU A 258 21.21 4.91 -9.32
C GLU A 258 22.57 5.19 -8.68
N SER A 259 22.67 6.28 -7.92
CA SER A 259 23.87 6.61 -7.13
C SER A 259 24.12 5.63 -5.98
N GLN A 260 23.12 4.82 -5.62
CA GLN A 260 23.07 3.94 -4.45
C GLN A 260 23.24 4.67 -3.10
N THR A 261 23.16 6.00 -3.11
CA THR A 261 23.30 6.85 -1.93
C THR A 261 22.00 7.48 -1.48
N LEU A 262 20.87 7.15 -2.12
CA LEU A 262 19.55 7.62 -1.76
C LEU A 262 18.55 6.48 -1.88
N ARG A 263 17.72 6.31 -0.85
CA ARG A 263 16.75 5.23 -0.74
C ARG A 263 15.43 5.72 -0.17
N ILE A 264 14.34 5.24 -0.74
CA ILE A 264 12.97 5.31 -0.21
C ILE A 264 12.62 3.92 0.29
N GLU A 265 11.92 3.84 1.40
CA GLU A 265 11.34 2.65 1.99
C GLU A 265 9.87 2.97 2.29
N ARG A 266 8.96 2.09 1.86
CA ARG A 266 7.52 2.22 1.97
C ARG A 266 6.98 0.92 2.58
N VAL A 267 6.33 1.00 3.73
CA VAL A 267 5.68 -0.13 4.41
C VAL A 267 4.18 -0.12 4.12
N HIS A 268 3.72 -0.97 3.22
CA HIS A 268 2.39 -0.93 2.59
C HIS A 268 1.23 -0.93 3.60
N GLU A 269 1.30 -1.80 4.60
CA GLU A 269 0.23 -2.01 5.60
C GLU A 269 0.54 -1.43 6.99
N ALA A 270 1.40 -0.42 7.08
CA ALA A 270 1.66 0.25 8.35
C ALA A 270 0.36 0.85 8.93
N ASP A 271 0.17 0.78 10.26
CA ASP A 271 -0.90 1.51 10.93
C ASP A 271 -0.82 2.99 10.50
N PRO A 272 -1.94 3.67 10.22
CA PRO A 272 -1.90 5.05 9.72
C PRO A 272 -1.13 6.04 10.60
N ARG A 273 -0.96 5.76 11.90
CA ARG A 273 -0.16 6.56 12.84
C ARG A 273 1.28 6.11 12.98
N GLU A 274 1.62 4.93 12.49
CA GLU A 274 2.98 4.40 12.49
C GLU A 274 3.75 4.84 11.26
N THR A 275 5.08 4.72 11.34
CA THR A 275 5.99 5.05 10.25
C THR A 275 5.73 4.12 9.07
N ALA A 276 5.28 4.71 7.98
CA ALA A 276 4.92 4.01 6.76
C ALA A 276 5.88 4.32 5.61
N TRP A 277 6.72 5.34 5.79
CA TRP A 277 7.71 5.81 4.82
C TRP A 277 9.01 6.16 5.54
N THR A 278 10.14 5.76 4.97
CA THR A 278 11.48 6.23 5.34
C THR A 278 12.25 6.61 4.09
N ILE A 279 12.75 7.84 4.03
CA ILE A 279 13.65 8.32 2.99
C ILE A 279 14.99 8.56 3.65
N ALA A 280 16.06 8.01 3.09
CA ALA A 280 17.39 8.11 3.67
C ALA A 280 18.44 8.32 2.59
N ALA A 281 19.40 9.20 2.88
CA ALA A 281 20.61 9.35 2.09
C ALA A 281 21.85 8.91 2.85
N TYR A 282 22.89 8.57 2.10
CA TYR A 282 24.12 7.99 2.57
C TYR A 282 25.31 8.72 1.93
N GLU A 283 26.42 8.81 2.65
CA GLU A 283 27.64 9.41 2.10
C GLU A 283 28.26 8.55 0.99
N THR A 284 28.21 7.23 1.19
CA THR A 284 28.60 6.22 0.19
C THR A 284 27.59 5.07 0.26
N PRO A 285 27.52 4.18 -0.74
CA PRO A 285 26.58 3.05 -0.73
C PRO A 285 26.72 2.10 0.48
N VAL A 286 27.83 2.18 1.21
CA VAL A 286 28.13 1.35 2.40
C VAL A 286 28.34 2.16 3.68
N SER A 287 28.15 3.48 3.65
CA SER A 287 28.27 4.34 4.83
C SER A 287 27.03 4.23 5.71
N ASP A 288 27.11 4.74 6.94
CA ASP A 288 25.94 5.00 7.75
C ASP A 288 25.04 6.08 7.10
N ARG A 289 23.76 6.13 7.53
CA ARG A 289 22.79 7.13 7.06
C ARG A 289 23.31 8.54 7.37
N MET A 290 23.45 9.36 6.34
CA MET A 290 23.81 10.77 6.46
C MET A 290 22.63 11.57 6.99
N TRP A 291 21.47 11.40 6.36
CA TRP A 291 20.21 11.97 6.81
C TRP A 291 19.06 11.02 6.52
N HIS A 292 17.96 11.19 7.25
CA HIS A 292 16.72 10.50 6.96
C HIS A 292 15.50 11.32 7.36
N LEU A 293 14.39 10.99 6.72
CA LEU A 293 13.07 11.53 6.98
C LEU A 293 12.09 10.36 7.05
N THR A 294 11.20 10.36 8.03
CA THR A 294 10.14 9.34 8.17
C THR A 294 8.76 9.98 8.15
N MET A 295 7.77 9.28 7.61
CA MET A 295 6.38 9.76 7.47
C MET A 295 5.41 8.69 7.96
N THR A 296 4.32 9.11 8.59
CA THR A 296 3.23 8.21 8.96
C THR A 296 2.35 7.83 7.76
N GLY A 297 1.64 6.70 7.82
CA GLY A 297 0.74 6.24 6.73
C GLY A 297 -0.41 7.19 6.42
N ALA A 298 -0.84 8.02 7.38
CA ALA A 298 -1.87 9.04 7.19
C ALA A 298 -1.36 10.35 6.57
N THR A 299 -0.11 10.44 6.12
CA THR A 299 0.44 11.68 5.55
C THR A 299 -0.34 12.07 4.29
N PRO A 300 -0.83 13.33 4.16
CA PRO A 300 -1.66 13.72 3.02
C PRO A 300 -0.96 13.58 1.67
N ALA A 301 -1.70 13.17 0.65
CA ALA A 301 -1.20 13.01 -0.73
C ALA A 301 -0.39 14.21 -1.26
N PRO A 302 -0.85 15.48 -1.15
CA PRO A 302 -0.06 16.62 -1.67
C PRO A 302 1.30 16.77 -0.98
N VAL A 303 1.40 16.45 0.31
CA VAL A 303 2.63 16.55 1.09
C VAL A 303 3.62 15.46 0.66
N LEU A 304 3.12 14.23 0.47
CA LEU A 304 3.92 13.13 -0.06
C LEU A 304 4.43 13.44 -1.47
N LEU A 305 3.56 13.92 -2.36
CA LEU A 305 3.94 14.25 -3.74
C LEU A 305 4.97 15.39 -3.79
N THR A 306 4.84 16.39 -2.93
CA THR A 306 5.85 17.46 -2.78
C THR A 306 7.22 16.88 -2.46
N LEU A 307 7.28 15.90 -1.56
CA LEU A 307 8.52 15.25 -1.18
C LEU A 307 9.13 14.45 -2.33
N LEU A 308 8.32 13.62 -3.00
CA LEU A 308 8.77 12.82 -4.14
C LEU A 308 9.27 13.70 -5.30
N ASN A 309 8.55 14.77 -5.62
CA ASN A 309 8.97 15.74 -6.63
C ASN A 309 10.30 16.40 -6.26
N THR A 310 10.49 16.74 -4.97
CA THR A 310 11.74 17.34 -4.51
C THR A 310 12.92 16.37 -4.65
N LEU A 311 12.70 15.06 -4.43
CA LEU A 311 13.74 14.04 -4.62
C LEU A 311 14.13 13.88 -6.09
N ALA A 312 13.17 14.01 -7.01
CA ALA A 312 13.41 13.91 -8.45
C ALA A 312 14.24 15.07 -9.04
N GLU A 313 14.28 16.23 -8.38
CA GLU A 313 14.98 17.42 -8.90
C GLU A 313 16.52 17.31 -8.80
N GLY A 314 17.08 16.29 -8.12
CA GLY A 314 18.52 15.97 -8.06
C GLY A 314 19.39 16.97 -7.28
N ASP A 315 19.37 18.24 -7.69
CA ASP A 315 20.17 19.34 -7.15
C ASP A 315 19.92 19.60 -5.64
N THR A 316 18.72 19.24 -5.17
CA THR A 316 18.20 19.54 -3.84
C THR A 316 18.79 18.66 -2.73
N TRP A 317 19.24 17.44 -3.06
CA TRP A 317 19.80 16.48 -2.11
C TRP A 317 21.28 16.14 -2.37
N GLU A 318 21.78 16.31 -3.60
CA GLU A 318 23.20 16.10 -3.93
C GLU A 318 24.14 17.09 -3.24
N THR A 319 23.68 18.32 -2.98
CA THR A 319 24.48 19.39 -2.36
C THR A 319 24.67 19.19 -0.85
N ALA A 320 24.06 18.16 -0.24
CA ALA A 320 23.91 18.02 1.21
C ALA A 320 25.08 17.31 1.92
N VAL A 321 26.32 17.49 1.48
CA VAL A 321 27.47 17.00 2.25
C VAL A 321 27.70 17.89 3.48
N GLY A 322 27.21 17.44 4.63
CA GLY A 322 27.83 17.70 5.94
C GLY A 322 27.55 19.04 6.64
N SER A 323 26.55 19.84 6.25
CA SER A 323 26.20 21.06 6.98
C SER A 323 24.95 20.89 7.84
N SER A 324 25.11 20.91 9.17
CA SER A 324 23.98 20.90 10.10
C SER A 324 23.11 22.16 9.96
N ALA A 325 21.87 22.09 10.46
CA ALA A 325 20.97 23.24 10.46
C ALA A 325 21.60 24.46 11.16
N THR A 326 21.83 25.52 10.38
CA THR A 326 22.20 26.86 10.84
C THR A 326 20.96 27.73 11.04
N GLU A 327 21.09 28.85 11.75
CA GLU A 327 20.00 29.84 11.88
C GLU A 327 19.49 30.33 10.52
N LYS A 328 20.40 30.51 9.55
CA LYS A 328 20.05 30.90 8.18
C LYS A 328 19.19 29.83 7.51
N THR A 329 19.60 28.57 7.56
CA THR A 329 18.85 27.46 6.94
C THR A 329 17.51 27.20 7.63
N VAL A 330 17.42 27.39 8.96
CA VAL A 330 16.14 27.31 9.69
C VAL A 330 15.21 28.42 9.23
N THR A 331 15.72 29.65 9.11
CA THR A 331 14.95 30.81 8.63
C THR A 331 14.44 30.61 7.20
N GLU A 332 15.27 30.07 6.31
CA GLU A 332 14.89 29.75 4.92
C GLU A 332 13.83 28.65 4.89
N ALA A 333 14.06 27.56 5.65
CA ALA A 333 13.14 26.42 5.72
C ALA A 333 11.76 26.78 6.30
N THR A 334 11.65 27.79 7.15
CA THR A 334 10.36 28.18 7.78
C THR A 334 9.78 29.49 7.23
N ARG A 335 10.44 30.12 6.25
CA ARG A 335 9.94 31.36 5.62
C ARG A 335 8.49 31.22 5.15
N PRO A 336 8.07 30.13 4.48
CA PRO A 336 6.69 30.01 4.01
C PRO A 336 5.65 30.03 5.14
N LEU A 337 5.98 29.44 6.30
CA LEU A 337 5.09 29.43 7.48
C LEU A 337 4.89 30.84 8.05
N ILE A 338 5.99 31.60 8.12
CA ILE A 338 5.97 32.99 8.60
C ILE A 338 5.14 33.86 7.65
N ASP A 339 5.36 33.70 6.34
CA ASP A 339 4.64 34.46 5.31
C ASP A 339 3.15 34.10 5.28
N ALA A 340 2.78 32.85 5.61
CA ALA A 340 1.40 32.40 5.81
C ALA A 340 0.79 32.85 7.16
N GLY A 341 1.53 33.57 8.00
CA GLY A 341 1.04 34.09 9.28
C GLY A 341 0.92 33.04 10.38
N TRP A 342 1.65 31.91 10.28
CA TRP A 342 1.66 30.90 11.34
C TRP A 342 2.29 31.49 12.61
N LYS A 343 1.72 31.12 13.76
CA LYS A 343 2.16 31.61 15.06
C LYS A 343 3.52 31.00 15.39
N HIS A 344 4.53 31.86 15.50
CA HIS A 344 5.87 31.49 15.93
C HIS A 344 6.02 31.59 17.45
N THR A 345 6.52 30.54 18.08
CA THR A 345 6.79 30.46 19.52
C THR A 345 8.14 29.81 19.78
N VAL A 346 8.80 30.23 20.86
CA VAL A 346 10.06 29.64 21.33
C VAL A 346 9.85 29.21 22.77
N ASP A 347 9.98 27.92 23.04
CA ASP A 347 9.85 27.32 24.38
C ASP A 347 11.09 26.46 24.70
N GLY A 348 12.03 27.06 25.44
CA GLY A 348 13.29 26.42 25.79
C GLY A 348 14.09 26.01 24.55
N ARG A 349 14.21 24.69 24.32
CA ARG A 349 14.93 24.11 23.17
C ARG A 349 14.08 24.03 21.89
N TRP A 350 12.78 24.23 21.99
CA TRP A 350 11.84 24.03 20.89
C TRP A 350 11.47 25.36 20.26
N ILE A 351 11.58 25.42 18.93
CA ILE A 351 11.05 26.53 18.12
C ILE A 351 9.87 25.95 17.35
N ARG A 352 8.71 26.60 17.42
CA ARG A 352 7.47 26.06 16.85
C ARG A 352 6.70 27.10 16.04
N TRP A 353 6.19 26.67 14.90
CA TRP A 353 5.26 27.39 14.04
C TRP A 353 3.95 26.60 13.99
N GLU A 354 2.83 27.21 14.37
CA GLU A 354 1.51 26.55 14.38
C GLU A 354 0.46 27.39 13.65
N THR A 355 -0.54 26.73 13.07
CA THR A 355 -1.74 27.41 12.60
C THR A 355 -2.42 28.13 13.76
N SER A 356 -3.26 29.14 13.46
CA SER A 356 -3.99 29.84 14.53
C SER A 356 -4.95 28.92 15.32
N GLN A 357 -5.37 27.80 14.72
CA GLN A 357 -6.21 26.79 15.37
C GLN A 357 -5.40 25.76 16.16
N GLY A 358 -4.08 25.70 15.97
CA GLY A 358 -3.21 24.70 16.58
C GLY A 358 -3.46 23.27 16.08
N ASP A 359 -4.05 23.13 14.90
CA ASP A 359 -4.37 21.84 14.27
C ASP A 359 -3.30 21.34 13.30
N ALA A 360 -2.30 22.17 13.01
CA ALA A 360 -1.07 21.79 12.31
C ALA A 360 0.12 22.63 12.78
N GLY A 361 1.31 22.05 12.67
CA GLY A 361 2.51 22.70 13.16
C GLY A 361 3.81 22.12 12.59
N VAL A 362 4.87 22.91 12.74
CA VAL A 362 6.25 22.52 12.52
C VAL A 362 7.05 22.86 13.76
N GLN A 363 7.83 21.91 14.27
CA GLN A 363 8.70 22.08 15.41
C GLN A 363 10.15 21.79 15.01
N PHE A 364 11.05 22.68 15.42
CA PHE A 364 12.49 22.54 15.33
C PHE A 364 13.10 22.38 16.73
N ASP A 365 14.01 21.43 16.87
CA ASP A 365 14.77 21.17 18.09
C ASP A 365 16.17 21.78 18.01
N ALA A 366 16.33 22.97 18.60
CA ALA A 366 17.61 23.66 18.59
C ALA A 366 18.69 22.90 19.37
N PHE A 367 18.32 22.07 20.35
CA PHE A 367 19.28 21.30 21.14
C PHE A 367 19.76 20.06 20.38
N ALA A 368 18.85 19.30 19.76
CA ALA A 368 19.22 18.16 18.94
C ALA A 368 20.05 18.59 17.71
N ALA A 369 19.77 19.75 17.13
CA ALA A 369 20.56 20.30 16.01
C ALA A 369 22.04 20.59 16.36
N GLN A 370 22.37 20.79 17.65
CA GLN A 370 23.74 20.99 18.11
C GLN A 370 24.48 19.69 18.42
N SER A 371 23.81 18.54 18.34
CA SER A 371 24.34 17.23 18.69
C SER A 371 24.50 16.34 17.45
N PRO A 372 25.68 16.31 16.79
CA PRO A 372 25.87 15.64 15.50
C PRO A 372 25.68 14.11 15.52
N HIS A 373 25.60 13.49 16.70
CA HIS A 373 25.40 12.04 16.86
C HIS A 373 24.03 11.67 17.46
N THR A 374 23.07 12.61 17.48
CA THR A 374 21.74 12.34 18.01
C THR A 374 20.92 11.50 17.02
N THR A 375 20.20 10.50 17.54
CA THR A 375 19.19 9.74 16.78
C THR A 375 17.82 10.42 16.80
N LEU A 376 17.70 11.57 17.48
CA LEU A 376 16.47 12.33 17.57
C LEU A 376 16.18 13.09 16.28
N ALA A 377 14.90 13.15 15.91
CA ALA A 377 14.42 14.06 14.88
C ALA A 377 14.61 15.51 15.31
N ILE A 378 15.21 16.33 14.44
CA ILE A 378 15.36 17.78 14.67
C ILE A 378 14.16 18.56 14.15
N TRP A 379 13.46 18.02 13.15
CA TRP A 379 12.25 18.60 12.58
C TRP A 379 11.09 17.65 12.82
N THR A 380 9.96 18.19 13.26
CA THR A 380 8.69 17.46 13.33
C THR A 380 7.61 18.32 12.68
N LEU A 381 7.07 17.86 11.56
CA LEU A 381 5.93 18.46 10.88
C LEU A 381 4.72 17.59 11.17
N TRP A 382 3.57 18.17 11.46
CA TRP A 382 2.41 17.41 11.90
C TRP A 382 1.09 18.13 11.62
N ALA A 383 0.01 17.36 11.56
CA ALA A 383 -1.35 17.88 11.76
C ALA A 383 -2.19 16.91 12.58
N GLY A 384 -3.16 17.42 13.32
CA GLY A 384 -4.01 16.66 14.23
C GLY A 384 -4.41 17.45 15.48
N ALA A 385 -4.76 16.73 16.54
CA ALA A 385 -5.21 17.36 17.78
C ALA A 385 -4.08 18.09 18.53
N SER A 386 -2.86 17.56 18.45
CA SER A 386 -1.63 18.18 18.96
C SER A 386 -0.40 17.46 18.41
N ILE A 387 0.79 18.04 18.61
CA ILE A 387 2.07 17.39 18.29
C ILE A 387 2.27 16.04 19.01
N ASP A 388 1.69 15.86 20.20
CA ASP A 388 1.77 14.61 20.96
C ASP A 388 0.74 13.56 20.50
N ARG A 389 -0.28 13.99 19.76
CA ARG A 389 -1.34 13.14 19.20
C ARG A 389 -1.65 13.53 17.76
N PRO A 390 -0.66 13.41 16.86
CA PRO A 390 -0.85 13.75 15.47
C PRO A 390 -1.84 12.78 14.81
N THR A 391 -2.53 13.28 13.80
CA THR A 391 -3.21 12.42 12.81
C THR A 391 -2.19 11.88 11.84
N TRP A 392 -1.21 12.71 11.46
CA TRP A 392 -0.03 12.32 10.71
C TRP A 392 1.17 13.16 11.14
N ALA A 393 2.38 12.61 10.98
CA ALA A 393 3.63 13.31 11.27
C ALA A 393 4.74 12.96 10.28
N ILE A 394 5.64 13.92 10.07
CA ILE A 394 6.92 13.75 9.39
C ILE A 394 8.03 14.12 10.37
N HIS A 395 9.03 13.26 10.49
CA HIS A 395 10.19 13.47 11.34
C HIS A 395 11.46 13.51 10.48
N ALA A 396 12.29 14.54 10.62
CA ALA A 396 13.51 14.68 9.84
C ALA A 396 14.75 14.82 10.73
N SER A 397 15.84 14.17 10.32
CA SER A 397 17.10 14.11 11.08
C SER A 397 18.01 15.33 10.84
N PRO A 398 19.08 15.55 11.65
CA PRO A 398 19.89 16.77 11.70
C PRO A 398 20.41 17.33 10.37
N TYR A 399 20.68 16.45 9.41
CA TYR A 399 21.31 16.77 8.13
C TYR A 399 20.33 16.71 6.95
N THR A 400 19.02 16.68 7.23
CA THR A 400 18.01 16.75 6.17
C THR A 400 18.17 18.07 5.40
N PRO A 401 18.22 18.06 4.06
CA PRO A 401 18.46 19.26 3.27
C PRO A 401 17.45 20.37 3.58
N ALA A 402 17.93 21.59 3.85
CA ALA A 402 17.07 22.74 4.11
C ALA A 402 16.08 23.04 2.97
N PRO A 403 16.44 22.90 1.68
CA PRO A 403 15.48 23.02 0.58
C PRO A 403 14.33 22.01 0.68
N MET A 404 14.59 20.79 1.14
CA MET A 404 13.55 19.77 1.31
C MET A 404 12.55 20.18 2.39
N ILE A 405 13.03 20.70 3.52
CA ILE A 405 12.15 21.23 4.57
C ILE A 405 11.39 22.46 4.05
N ALA A 406 12.03 23.35 3.27
CA ALA A 406 11.39 24.54 2.71
C ALA A 406 10.24 24.21 1.74
N HIS A 407 10.38 23.18 0.91
CA HIS A 407 9.30 22.72 0.03
C HIS A 407 8.14 22.14 0.82
N LEU A 408 8.42 21.31 1.82
CA LEU A 408 7.39 20.75 2.71
C LEU A 408 6.66 21.85 3.47
N THR A 409 7.36 22.81 4.07
CA THR A 409 6.70 23.92 4.78
C THR A 409 5.93 24.83 3.82
N GLY A 410 6.40 25.00 2.59
CA GLY A 410 5.68 25.68 1.51
C GLY A 410 4.35 25.01 1.19
N ASP A 411 4.35 23.69 1.02
CA ASP A 411 3.13 22.92 0.76
C ASP A 411 2.18 22.94 1.97
N LEU A 412 2.67 22.85 3.21
CA LEU A 412 1.83 23.01 4.39
C LEU A 412 1.21 24.42 4.49
N ALA A 413 1.97 25.46 4.14
CA ALA A 413 1.52 26.84 4.23
C ALA A 413 0.49 27.22 3.16
N HIS A 414 0.69 26.74 1.92
CA HIS A 414 0.00 27.27 0.74
C HIS A 414 -0.60 26.18 -0.17
N GLY A 415 -0.18 24.94 0.01
CA GLY A 415 -0.69 23.80 -0.73
C GLY A 415 -2.16 23.53 -0.43
N THR A 416 -2.80 22.87 -1.38
CA THR A 416 -4.19 22.42 -1.24
C THR A 416 -4.28 20.98 -1.68
N GLY A 417 -5.24 20.26 -1.11
CA GLY A 417 -5.55 18.90 -1.50
C GLY A 417 -7.04 18.64 -1.44
N THR A 418 -7.37 17.36 -1.62
CA THR A 418 -8.74 16.90 -1.64
C THR A 418 -9.05 16.13 -0.37
N ARG A 419 -10.25 16.36 0.16
CA ARG A 419 -10.82 15.57 1.26
C ARG A 419 -12.18 15.06 0.84
N GLN A 420 -12.40 13.76 0.98
CA GLN A 420 -13.71 13.16 0.91
C GLN A 420 -14.45 13.44 2.22
N PRO A 421 -15.66 14.03 2.17
CA PRO A 421 -16.49 14.15 3.35
C PRO A 421 -16.92 12.75 3.77
N GLY A 422 -16.17 12.14 4.68
CA GLY A 422 -16.64 10.97 5.42
C GLY A 422 -17.95 11.31 6.11
N PRO A 423 -18.78 10.31 6.49
CA PRO A 423 -19.91 10.57 7.36
C PRO A 423 -19.36 11.34 8.55
N ARG A 424 -19.82 12.59 8.73
CA ARG A 424 -19.56 13.33 9.96
C ARG A 424 -20.04 12.42 11.07
N THR A 425 -19.12 11.72 11.72
CA THR A 425 -19.29 11.34 13.10
C THR A 425 -19.48 12.68 13.76
N THR A 426 -20.74 13.01 14.00
CA THR A 426 -21.08 13.91 15.07
C THR A 426 -20.39 13.29 16.27
N GLN A 427 -19.20 13.80 16.60
CA GLN A 427 -18.74 13.76 17.95
C GLN A 427 -19.86 14.46 18.71
N GLN A 428 -20.82 13.66 19.20
CA GLN A 428 -21.48 13.98 20.43
C GLN A 428 -20.31 14.20 21.38
N LEU A 429 -19.98 15.47 21.63
CA LEU A 429 -19.41 15.84 22.91
C LEU A 429 -20.21 15.04 23.93
N PRO A 430 -19.57 14.22 24.79
CA PRO A 430 -20.26 13.79 25.97
C PRO A 430 -20.69 15.09 26.65
N GLN A 431 -21.99 15.41 26.59
CA GLN A 431 -22.59 16.34 27.51
C GLN A 431 -22.36 15.70 28.87
N LEU A 432 -21.26 16.12 29.50
CA LEU A 432 -21.09 16.06 30.94
C LEU A 432 -22.29 16.80 31.50
N THR A 433 -23.36 16.04 31.70
CA THR A 433 -24.43 16.43 32.59
C THR A 433 -23.76 16.43 33.95
N THR A 434 -23.35 17.62 34.38
CA THR A 434 -22.86 17.88 35.72
C THR A 434 -23.99 17.56 36.68
N THR A 435 -24.01 16.32 37.16
CA THR A 435 -24.76 15.98 38.37
C THR A 435 -24.15 16.82 39.49
N PRO A 436 -24.91 17.67 40.20
CA PRO A 436 -24.39 18.40 41.35
C PRO A 436 -23.87 17.40 42.39
N PRO A 437 -22.74 17.67 43.05
CA PRO A 437 -22.25 16.77 44.09
C PRO A 437 -23.29 16.62 45.19
N ALA A 438 -23.58 15.36 45.54
CA ALA A 438 -24.39 15.02 46.68
C ALA A 438 -23.75 15.64 47.94
N VAL A 439 -24.53 16.45 48.65
CA VAL A 439 -24.17 17.00 49.95
C VAL A 439 -23.91 15.83 50.90
N ALA A 440 -22.70 15.73 51.42
CA ALA A 440 -22.36 14.75 52.44
C ALA A 440 -23.22 14.98 53.70
N PRO A 441 -23.74 13.93 54.35
CA PRO A 441 -24.48 14.09 55.60
C PRO A 441 -23.54 14.60 56.70
N THR A 442 -23.85 15.77 57.23
CA THR A 442 -23.15 16.38 58.36
C THR A 442 -23.30 15.49 59.59
N ILE A 443 -22.19 14.90 60.04
CA ILE A 443 -22.12 14.20 61.32
C ILE A 443 -22.32 15.24 62.42
N SER A 444 -23.41 15.12 63.17
CA SER A 444 -23.69 15.98 64.32
C SER A 444 -22.81 15.56 65.50
N SER A 445 -21.81 16.39 65.83
CA SER A 445 -21.02 16.23 67.05
C SER A 445 -21.85 16.63 68.28
N PRO A 446 -21.87 15.83 69.37
CA PRO A 446 -22.62 16.16 70.56
C PRO A 446 -21.92 17.26 71.39
N GLN A 447 -22.70 18.26 71.77
CA GLN A 447 -22.33 19.39 72.61
C GLN A 447 -22.02 18.94 74.05
N PRO A 448 -20.91 19.37 74.68
CA PRO A 448 -20.70 19.13 76.11
C PRO A 448 -21.52 20.09 76.97
N ALA A 449 -22.17 19.52 77.98
CA ALA A 449 -22.96 20.22 78.97
C ALA A 449 -22.11 21.18 79.83
N ARG A 450 -22.59 22.41 79.99
CA ARG A 450 -22.19 23.31 81.08
C ARG A 450 -22.81 22.82 82.38
N ARG A 451 -21.97 22.52 83.38
CA ARG A 451 -22.38 22.44 84.79
C ARG A 451 -22.38 23.85 85.41
N ARG A 452 -23.31 24.00 86.35
CA ARG A 452 -23.54 25.16 87.24
C ARG A 452 -22.29 25.71 87.89
#